data_AF-A0A4R5UB23-F1
#
_entry.id   AF-A0A4R5UB23-F1
#
_cell.length_a   1.000
_cell.length_b   1.000
_cell.length_c   1.000
_cell.angle_alpha   90.00
_cell.angle_beta   90.00
_cell.angle_gamma   90.00
#
_symmetry.space_group_name_H-M   'P 1'
#
loop_
_entity.id
_entity.type
_entity.pdbx_description
1 polymer ?
#
loop_
_entity_poly.entity_id
_entity_poly.type
_entity_poly.pdbx_seq_one_letter_code
_entity_poly.pdbx_strand_id
1 'polypeptide(L)'
;MTMIQVGAAQVSDSGVLTFMHDTYEKWFHDGINACSYRQMYRVASDIAATLTIPRELRGIAGKVVRLLAPVIDKPIAPAKLLARARTEFTRLQREMAVHEQVEMRMPS
;
A
#
# COMPACT_ATOMS: atom_id res chain seq x y z
N MET A 1 -6.93 37.30 20.51
CA MET A 1 -5.47 37.15 20.49
C MET A 1 -5.07 36.22 21.62
N THR A 2 -5.03 34.93 21.33
CA THR A 2 -4.42 33.91 22.20
C THR A 2 -3.85 32.86 21.24
N MET A 3 -2.53 32.88 21.07
CA MET A 3 -1.83 31.91 20.23
C MET A 3 -1.55 30.65 21.05
N ILE A 4 -2.07 29.51 20.57
CA ILE A 4 -1.62 28.19 21.02
C ILE A 4 -1.09 27.48 19.79
N GLN A 5 0.24 27.48 19.66
CA GLN A 5 0.98 26.72 18.66
C GLN A 5 1.25 25.34 19.25
N VAL A 6 0.48 24.34 18.84
CA VAL A 6 0.77 22.91 19.09
C VAL A 6 1.03 22.28 17.72
N GLY A 7 2.19 21.65 17.59
CA GLY A 7 2.75 21.19 16.33
C GLY A 7 1.79 20.36 15.47
N ALA A 8 1.63 20.79 14.23
CA ALA A 8 1.40 19.98 13.03
C ALA A 8 0.28 18.92 13.05
N ALA A 9 -0.87 19.19 13.70
CA ALA A 9 -2.07 18.40 13.44
C ALA A 9 -3.27 19.33 13.28
N GLN A 10 -3.62 19.63 12.02
CA GLN A 10 -4.89 20.24 11.67
C GLN A 10 -5.97 19.17 11.84
N VAL A 11 -6.80 19.27 12.88
CA VAL A 11 -7.95 18.39 13.07
C VAL A 11 -9.17 19.08 12.46
N SER A 12 -9.51 18.68 11.24
CA SER A 12 -10.82 18.92 10.61
C SER A 12 -11.69 17.67 10.80
N ASP A 13 -13.02 17.81 10.80
CA ASP A 13 -13.98 16.69 10.74
C ASP A 13 -13.77 15.79 9.48
N SER A 14 -12.99 16.27 8.51
CA SER A 14 -12.47 15.55 7.34
C SER A 14 -11.17 14.76 7.58
N GLY A 15 -10.62 14.77 8.80
CA GLY A 15 -9.26 14.29 9.11
C GLY A 15 -9.03 12.80 8.84
N VAL A 16 -10.11 12.00 8.84
CA VAL A 16 -10.05 10.60 8.42
C VAL A 16 -9.73 10.48 6.93
N LEU A 17 -10.37 11.31 6.09
CA LEU A 17 -10.18 11.28 4.63
C LEU A 17 -8.79 11.78 4.23
N THR A 18 -8.29 12.85 4.88
CA THR A 18 -6.93 13.35 4.63
C THR A 18 -5.87 12.32 5.01
N PHE A 19 -6.00 11.66 6.18
CA PHE A 19 -5.08 10.60 6.59
C PHE A 19 -5.11 9.37 5.67
N MET A 20 -6.28 9.03 5.09
CA MET A 20 -6.40 7.93 4.12
C MET A 20 -5.64 8.24 2.84
N HIS A 21 -5.82 9.44 2.32
CA HIS A 21 -5.18 9.88 1.09
C HIS A 21 -3.64 9.87 1.24
N ASP A 22 -3.13 10.44 2.34
CA ASP A 22 -1.69 10.46 2.63
C ASP A 22 -1.10 9.05 2.78
N THR A 23 -1.85 8.12 3.37
CA THR A 23 -1.42 6.72 3.54
C THR A 23 -1.46 5.97 2.21
N TYR A 24 -2.47 6.22 1.39
CA TYR A 24 -2.62 5.61 0.08
C TYR A 24 -1.53 6.06 -0.90
N GLU A 25 -1.29 7.38 -1.01
CA GLU A 25 -0.22 7.96 -1.81
C GLU A 25 1.15 7.42 -1.39
N LYS A 26 1.38 7.30 -0.07
CA LYS A 26 2.61 6.70 0.46
C LYS A 26 2.77 5.26 -0.01
N TRP A 27 1.74 4.42 0.07
CA TRP A 27 1.83 3.03 -0.40
C TRP A 27 1.98 2.92 -1.90
N PHE A 28 1.38 3.83 -2.67
CA PHE A 28 1.57 3.89 -4.11
C PHE A 28 3.02 4.23 -4.45
N HIS A 29 3.59 5.26 -3.82
CA HIS A 29 5.01 5.62 -3.98
C HIS A 29 5.96 4.53 -3.50
N ASP A 30 5.76 3.97 -2.31
CA ASP A 30 6.55 2.86 -1.79
C ASP A 30 6.43 1.63 -2.70
N GLY A 31 5.24 1.41 -3.27
CA GLY A 31 4.95 0.35 -4.22
C GLY A 31 5.75 0.50 -5.50
N ILE A 32 5.75 1.68 -6.11
CA ILE A 32 6.55 1.99 -7.32
C ILE A 32 8.05 1.82 -7.04
N ASN A 33 8.50 2.25 -5.87
CA ASN A 33 9.91 2.23 -5.47
C ASN A 33 10.38 0.90 -4.87
N ALA A 34 9.53 -0.13 -4.84
CA ALA A 34 9.88 -1.44 -4.29
C ALA A 34 10.82 -2.20 -5.23
N CYS A 35 12.13 -1.97 -5.07
CA CYS A 35 13.20 -2.60 -5.87
C CYS A 35 13.63 -3.98 -5.34
N SER A 36 13.08 -4.44 -4.20
CA SER A 36 13.41 -5.72 -3.59
C SER A 36 12.17 -6.49 -3.13
N TYR A 37 12.27 -7.82 -3.07
CA TYR A 37 11.19 -8.67 -2.56
C TYR A 37 10.84 -8.37 -1.10
N ARG A 38 11.81 -7.94 -0.28
CA ARG A 38 11.58 -7.47 1.10
C ARG A 38 10.69 -6.22 1.14
N GLN A 39 10.95 -5.24 0.28
CA GLN A 39 10.10 -4.06 0.18
C GLN A 39 8.70 -4.40 -0.34
N MET A 40 8.60 -5.25 -1.37
CA MET A 40 7.30 -5.73 -1.87
C MET A 40 6.48 -6.41 -0.77
N TYR A 41 7.12 -7.27 0.02
CA TYR A 41 6.47 -7.94 1.16
C TYR A 41 5.99 -6.96 2.22
N ARG A 42 6.81 -5.96 2.58
CA ARG A 42 6.46 -4.92 3.55
C ARG A 42 5.22 -4.15 3.10
N VAL A 43 5.25 -3.58 1.88
CA VAL A 43 4.14 -2.80 1.33
C VAL A 43 2.87 -3.64 1.23
N ALA A 44 2.97 -4.88 0.73
CA ALA A 44 1.83 -5.77 0.64
C ALA A 44 1.27 -6.17 2.02
N SER A 45 2.11 -6.29 3.04
CA SER A 45 1.66 -6.59 4.41
C SER A 45 0.88 -5.42 5.01
N ASP A 46 1.37 -4.20 4.85
CA ASP A 46 0.71 -2.99 5.33
C ASP A 46 -0.66 -2.80 4.66
N ILE A 47 -0.73 -2.96 3.33
CA ILE A 47 -1.98 -2.87 2.56
C ILE A 47 -2.96 -3.97 3.01
N ALA A 48 -2.50 -5.22 3.13
CA ALA A 48 -3.37 -6.34 3.50
C ALA A 48 -3.97 -6.20 4.91
N ALA A 49 -3.23 -5.59 5.84
CA ALA A 49 -3.67 -5.35 7.21
C ALA A 49 -4.65 -4.16 7.34
N THR A 50 -4.72 -3.28 6.33
CA THR A 50 -5.48 -2.03 6.43
C THR A 50 -6.94 -2.21 6.02
N LEU A 51 -7.85 -2.26 6.99
CA LEU A 51 -9.28 -2.50 6.76
C LEU A 51 -9.99 -1.46 5.89
N THR A 52 -9.46 -0.24 5.87
CA THR A 52 -10.03 0.91 5.16
C THR A 52 -9.76 0.88 3.66
N ILE A 53 -8.87 -0.01 3.21
CA ILE A 53 -8.60 -0.24 1.80
C ILE A 53 -9.62 -1.23 1.20
N PRO A 54 -10.03 -1.02 -0.07
CA PRO A 54 -10.89 -1.95 -0.79
C PRO A 54 -10.48 -3.42 -0.61
N ARG A 55 -11.49 -4.27 -0.36
CA ARG A 55 -11.29 -5.70 -0.10
C ARG A 55 -10.52 -6.40 -1.23
N GLU A 56 -10.69 -5.93 -2.46
CA GLU A 56 -10.03 -6.44 -3.66
C GLU A 56 -8.51 -6.20 -3.61
N LEU A 57 -8.10 -4.96 -3.33
CA LEU A 57 -6.69 -4.60 -3.15
C LEU A 57 -6.05 -5.38 -2.00
N ARG A 58 -6.75 -5.48 -0.86
CA ARG A 58 -6.31 -6.32 0.27
C ARG A 58 -6.13 -7.78 -0.13
N GLY A 59 -7.05 -8.32 -0.93
CA GLY A 59 -7.00 -9.70 -1.42
C GLY A 59 -5.78 -9.97 -2.31
N ILE A 60 -5.42 -9.03 -3.17
CA ILE A 60 -4.23 -9.11 -4.03
C ILE A 60 -2.96 -8.97 -3.19
N ALA A 61 -2.90 -7.98 -2.30
CA ALA A 61 -1.78 -7.80 -1.37
C ALA A 61 -1.55 -9.05 -0.52
N GLY A 62 -2.62 -9.66 0.02
CA GLY A 62 -2.54 -10.92 0.76
C GLY A 62 -2.04 -12.11 -0.07
N LYS A 63 -2.15 -12.12 -1.41
CA LYS A 63 -1.50 -13.14 -2.25
C LYS A 63 0.01 -12.92 -2.30
N VAL A 64 0.47 -11.69 -2.43
CA VAL A 64 1.90 -11.35 -2.40
C VAL A 64 2.52 -11.75 -1.07
N VAL A 65 1.86 -11.41 0.05
CA VAL A 65 2.28 -11.79 1.40
C VAL A 65 2.41 -13.30 1.53
N ARG A 66 1.39 -14.06 1.13
CA ARG A 66 1.42 -15.54 1.20
C ARG A 66 2.53 -16.17 0.36
N LEU A 67 2.85 -15.59 -0.79
CA LEU A 67 3.93 -16.09 -1.64
C LEU A 67 5.29 -15.83 -1.02
N LEU A 68 5.53 -14.63 -0.48
CA LEU A 68 6.85 -14.21 0.00
C LEU A 68 7.15 -14.63 1.45
N ALA A 69 6.15 -14.70 2.32
CA ALA A 69 6.32 -15.08 3.73
C ALA A 69 7.22 -16.32 3.96
N PRO A 70 7.07 -17.45 3.25
CA PRO A 70 7.90 -18.64 3.50
C PRO A 70 9.35 -18.52 3.03
N VAL A 71 9.73 -17.45 2.32
CA VAL A 71 11.05 -17.31 1.68
C VAL A 71 11.74 -15.98 1.93
N ILE A 72 11.07 -15.00 2.55
CA ILE A 72 11.56 -13.62 2.64
C ILE A 72 12.87 -13.50 3.45
N ASP A 73 13.05 -14.37 4.43
CA ASP A 73 14.25 -14.44 5.28
C ASP A 73 15.21 -15.57 4.91
N LYS A 74 14.93 -16.28 3.83
CA LYS A 74 15.83 -17.34 3.35
C LYS A 74 16.94 -16.73 2.48
N PRO A 75 18.18 -17.25 2.58
CA PRO A 75 19.28 -16.78 1.73
C PRO A 75 19.05 -17.10 0.26
N ILE A 76 18.33 -18.18 -0.04
CA ILE A 76 17.97 -18.61 -1.40
C ILE A 76 16.48 -18.94 -1.42
N ALA A 77 15.78 -18.43 -2.42
CA ALA A 77 14.36 -18.66 -2.65
C ALA A 77 14.12 -19.21 -4.06
N PRO A 78 13.09 -20.05 -4.28
CA PRO A 78 12.78 -20.56 -5.60
C PRO A 78 12.43 -19.44 -6.58
N ALA A 79 13.16 -19.35 -7.70
CA ALA A 79 12.95 -18.30 -8.71
C ALA A 79 11.51 -18.23 -9.24
N LYS A 80 10.85 -19.38 -9.40
CA LYS A 80 9.43 -19.46 -9.83
C LYS A 80 8.48 -18.79 -8.84
N LEU A 81 8.73 -18.92 -7.55
CA LEU A 81 7.93 -18.29 -6.50
C LEU A 81 8.15 -16.78 -6.51
N LEU A 82 9.41 -16.34 -6.62
CA LEU A 82 9.77 -14.93 -6.71
C LEU A 82 9.16 -14.26 -7.96
N ALA A 83 9.18 -14.94 -9.10
CA ALA A 83 8.53 -14.47 -10.32
C ALA A 83 7.01 -14.31 -10.13
N ARG A 84 6.36 -15.30 -9.53
CA ARG A 84 4.92 -15.23 -9.23
C ARG A 84 4.57 -14.11 -8.26
N ALA A 85 5.37 -13.92 -7.22
CA ALA A 85 5.18 -12.82 -6.27
C ALA A 85 5.30 -11.46 -6.97
N ARG A 86 6.27 -11.31 -7.88
CA ARG A 86 6.42 -10.10 -8.69
C ARG A 86 5.20 -9.87 -9.59
N THR A 87 4.66 -10.90 -10.23
CA THR A 87 3.45 -10.79 -11.06
C THR A 87 2.25 -10.30 -10.24
N GLU A 88 1.99 -10.89 -9.07
CA GLU A 88 0.89 -10.45 -8.21
C GLU A 88 1.11 -9.02 -7.67
N PHE A 89 2.36 -8.64 -7.39
CA PHE A 89 2.68 -7.28 -6.95
C PHE A 89 2.50 -6.25 -8.06
N THR A 90 2.90 -6.56 -9.30
CA THR A 90 2.62 -5.71 -10.47
C THR A 90 1.12 -5.59 -10.72
N ARG A 91 0.34 -6.65 -10.48
CA ARG A 91 -1.11 -6.56 -10.51
C ARG A 91 -1.62 -5.59 -9.45
N LEU A 92 -1.15 -5.70 -8.21
CA LEU A 92 -1.52 -4.79 -7.12
C LEU A 92 -1.28 -3.32 -7.50
N GLN A 93 -0.09 -3.00 -8.03
CA GLN A 93 0.26 -1.64 -8.48
C GLN A 93 -0.71 -1.10 -9.54
N ARG A 94 -1.14 -1.94 -10.50
CA ARG A 94 -2.09 -1.54 -11.55
C ARG A 94 -3.47 -1.23 -10.97
N GLU A 95 -3.97 -2.10 -10.10
CA GLU A 95 -5.28 -1.89 -9.48
C GLU A 95 -5.26 -0.64 -8.58
N MET A 96 -4.15 -0.38 -7.88
CA MET A 96 -3.98 0.87 -7.14
C MET A 96 -4.00 2.09 -8.08
N ALA A 97 -3.24 2.08 -9.16
CA ALA A 97 -3.25 3.19 -10.13
C ALA A 97 -4.66 3.47 -10.71
N VAL A 98 -5.47 2.42 -10.92
CA VAL A 98 -6.86 2.57 -11.36
C VAL A 98 -7.73 3.22 -10.28
N HIS A 99 -7.59 2.78 -9.02
CA HIS A 99 -8.34 3.37 -7.90
C HIS A 99 -7.99 4.84 -7.68
N GLU A 100 -6.70 5.21 -7.76
CA GLU A 100 -6.23 6.59 -7.65
C GLU A 100 -6.87 7.50 -8.72
N GLN A 101 -6.95 7.03 -9.98
CA GLN A 101 -7.57 7.77 -11.08
C GLN A 101 -9.09 7.93 -10.93
N VAL A 102 -9.76 6.96 -10.30
CA VAL A 102 -11.20 7.02 -10.03
C VAL A 102 -11.49 8.05 -8.94
N GLU A 103 -10.67 8.10 -7.90
CA GLU A 103 -10.81 9.05 -6.79
C GLU A 103 -10.53 10.50 -7.26
N MET A 104 -9.55 10.71 -8.14
CA MET A 104 -9.30 12.03 -8.76
C MET A 104 -10.42 12.52 -9.72
N ARG A 105 -11.27 11.63 -10.24
CA ARG A 105 -12.28 11.98 -11.26
C ARG A 105 -13.65 12.35 -10.67
N MET A 106 -13.83 12.23 -9.37
CA MET A 106 -15.03 12.71 -8.66
C MET A 106 -14.65 13.81 -7.67
N PRO A 107 -14.59 15.08 -8.11
CA PRO A 107 -14.54 16.18 -7.15
C PRO A 107 -15.87 16.19 -6.39
N SER A 108 -15.79 16.02 -5.07
CA SER A 108 -16.92 16.22 -4.15
C SER A 108 -17.31 17.70 -4.11
#